data_AF-A0A241WBL6-F1
#
_entry.id   AF-A0A241WBL6-F1
#
_cell.length_a   1.000
_cell.length_b   1.000
_cell.length_c   1.000
_cell.angle_alpha   90.00
_cell.angle_beta   90.00
_cell.angle_gamma   90.00
#
_symmetry.space_group_name_H-M   'P 1'
#
loop_
_entity.id
_entity.type
_entity.pdbx_description
1 polymer ?
#
loop_
_entity_poly.entity_id
_entity_poly.type
_entity_poly.pdbx_seq_one_letter_code
_entity_poly.pdbx_strand_id
1 'polypeptide(L)'
;MLFSKRLMFTVTLLCSSLSAYATVGGPQHIEVLGLDKKDQKIYLLRHFEDGRGRLPQLYYYQLNSKQPMQLIIVRSLYINPSTKRIDYDQEPTRFNKDIAQIKQRLVKLQPIHTSNASIQLITTLNGNAPSWYDPKESIDKWSYQYRIKSSRYTSQIQSAVSYKEGLKISAVYQVPQLPYRLVNIKYLGIPFENGYTLEDPVLLKNAPKK
;
A
#
# COMPACT_ATOMS: atom_id res chain seq x y z
N MET A 1 -13.84 -73.15 -20.95
CA MET A 1 -14.23 -72.88 -19.55
C MET A 1 -12.98 -72.46 -18.79
N LEU A 2 -12.74 -71.16 -18.59
CA LEU A 2 -12.28 -70.57 -17.33
C LEU A 2 -12.19 -69.04 -17.47
N PHE A 3 -12.63 -68.38 -16.41
CA PHE A 3 -13.09 -67.01 -16.34
C PHE A 3 -11.98 -65.95 -16.34
N SER A 4 -12.32 -64.83 -17.00
CA SER A 4 -11.77 -63.48 -16.85
C SER A 4 -11.63 -63.06 -15.37
N LYS A 5 -10.49 -62.44 -15.02
CA LYS A 5 -10.37 -61.58 -13.84
C LYS A 5 -9.83 -60.21 -14.28
N ARG A 6 -10.72 -59.24 -14.47
CA ARG A 6 -10.37 -57.82 -14.59
C ARG A 6 -10.12 -57.28 -13.18
N LEU A 7 -8.88 -56.89 -12.91
CA LEU A 7 -8.49 -56.18 -11.70
C LEU A 7 -8.84 -54.69 -11.90
N MET A 8 -9.91 -54.21 -11.26
CA MET A 8 -10.21 -52.78 -11.21
C MET A 8 -9.33 -52.13 -10.15
N PHE A 9 -8.42 -51.24 -10.58
CA PHE A 9 -7.72 -50.32 -9.70
C PHE A 9 -8.62 -49.10 -9.46
N THR A 10 -9.25 -49.04 -8.29
CA THR A 10 -9.97 -47.85 -7.82
C THR A 10 -8.95 -46.86 -7.26
N VAL A 11 -8.66 -45.79 -8.01
CA VAL A 11 -7.82 -44.68 -7.53
C VAL A 11 -8.70 -43.77 -6.65
N THR A 12 -8.57 -43.92 -5.34
CA THR A 12 -9.20 -43.01 -4.38
C THR A 12 -8.41 -41.69 -4.38
N LEU A 13 -8.99 -40.66 -5.00
CA LEU A 13 -8.45 -39.29 -4.97
C LEU A 13 -8.63 -38.75 -3.53
N LEU A 14 -7.56 -38.78 -2.73
CA LEU A 14 -7.51 -38.07 -1.45
C LEU A 14 -7.51 -36.56 -1.74
N CYS A 15 -8.70 -35.97 -1.73
CA CYS A 15 -8.87 -34.53 -1.68
C CYS A 15 -8.32 -34.03 -0.34
N SER A 16 -7.03 -33.67 -0.31
CA SER A 16 -6.45 -32.88 0.76
C SER A 16 -7.19 -31.54 0.78
N SER A 17 -8.15 -31.39 1.69
CA SER A 17 -8.78 -30.11 1.96
C SER A 17 -7.68 -29.16 2.45
N LEU A 18 -7.22 -28.28 1.57
CA LEU A 18 -6.44 -27.12 1.96
C LEU A 18 -7.36 -26.29 2.86
N SER A 19 -7.19 -26.42 4.17
CA SER A 19 -7.81 -25.52 5.14
C SER A 19 -7.24 -24.12 4.86
N ALA A 20 -7.94 -23.35 4.04
CA ALA A 20 -7.68 -21.93 3.86
C ALA A 20 -8.08 -21.25 5.17
N TYR A 21 -7.11 -21.06 6.06
CA TYR A 21 -7.29 -20.19 7.21
C TYR A 21 -7.54 -18.77 6.69
N ALA A 22 -8.72 -18.24 6.97
CA ALA A 22 -9.02 -16.84 6.68
C ALA A 22 -8.10 -15.97 7.55
N THR A 23 -7.19 -15.24 6.92
CA THR A 23 -6.30 -14.33 7.64
C THR A 23 -7.08 -13.12 8.10
N VAL A 24 -6.88 -12.71 9.35
CA VAL A 24 -7.58 -11.55 9.95
C VAL A 24 -6.98 -10.21 9.49
N GLY A 25 -5.83 -10.25 8.81
CA GLY A 25 -5.20 -9.10 8.18
C GLY A 25 -4.44 -9.49 6.92
N GLY A 26 -3.68 -8.52 6.40
CA GLY A 26 -2.83 -8.70 5.23
C GLY A 26 -1.94 -7.49 5.00
N PRO A 27 -0.87 -7.63 4.21
CA PRO A 27 -0.01 -6.51 3.86
C PRO A 27 -0.76 -5.47 3.02
N GLN A 28 -0.24 -4.25 3.06
CA GLN A 28 -0.70 -3.15 2.22
C GLN A 28 0.47 -2.61 1.43
N HIS A 29 0.30 -2.48 0.12
CA HIS A 29 1.34 -1.98 -0.77
C HIS A 29 0.81 -0.84 -1.65
N ILE A 30 1.73 0.01 -2.13
CA ILE A 30 1.39 1.18 -2.94
C ILE A 30 1.77 0.92 -4.41
N GLU A 31 0.78 0.91 -5.28
CA GLU A 31 0.96 0.96 -6.73
C GLU A 31 0.93 2.43 -7.20
N VAL A 32 2.07 2.93 -7.69
CA VAL A 32 2.14 4.26 -8.28
C VAL A 32 1.60 4.22 -9.72
N LEU A 33 0.47 4.89 -9.98
CA LEU A 33 -0.16 4.85 -11.29
C LEU A 33 0.52 5.79 -12.30
N GLY A 34 0.81 7.02 -11.88
CA GLY A 34 1.41 8.02 -12.77
C GLY A 34 0.99 9.45 -12.47
N LEU A 35 1.53 10.37 -13.28
CA LEU A 35 1.26 11.81 -13.27
C LEU A 35 0.23 12.14 -14.35
N ASP A 36 -0.89 12.72 -13.94
CA ASP A 36 -1.76 13.49 -14.82
C ASP A 36 -1.18 14.90 -14.99
N LYS A 37 -0.54 15.16 -16.14
CA LYS A 37 0.12 16.45 -16.40
C LYS A 37 -0.87 17.60 -16.49
N LYS A 38 -2.08 17.35 -17.01
CA LYS A 38 -3.09 18.39 -17.20
C LYS A 38 -3.65 18.83 -15.86
N ASP A 39 -3.99 17.85 -15.02
CA ASP A 39 -4.59 18.12 -13.71
C ASP A 39 -3.56 18.36 -12.60
N GLN A 40 -2.27 18.16 -12.87
CA GLN A 40 -1.18 18.24 -11.90
C GLN A 40 -1.41 17.31 -10.70
N LYS A 41 -1.79 16.05 -10.99
CA LYS A 41 -2.08 15.02 -9.98
C LYS A 41 -1.17 13.81 -10.13
N ILE A 42 -0.62 13.31 -9.03
CA ILE A 42 0.03 11.99 -9.00
C ILE A 42 -0.95 11.01 -8.40
N TYR A 43 -1.38 10.01 -9.16
CA TYR A 43 -2.32 8.98 -8.71
C TYR A 43 -1.60 7.73 -8.20
N LEU A 44 -2.16 7.11 -7.17
CA LEU A 44 -1.67 5.87 -6.58
C LEU A 44 -2.82 5.01 -6.04
N LEU A 45 -2.65 3.70 -6.06
CA LEU A 45 -3.55 2.73 -5.41
C LEU A 45 -2.88 2.15 -4.18
N ARG A 46 -3.61 2.10 -3.08
CA ARG A 46 -3.28 1.25 -1.94
C ARG A 46 -4.03 -0.06 -2.08
N HIS A 47 -3.29 -1.15 -2.17
CA HIS A 47 -3.83 -2.49 -2.18
C HIS A 47 -3.92 -3.02 -0.75
N PHE A 48 -4.95 -3.81 -0.48
CA PHE A 48 -5.18 -4.47 0.80
C PHE A 48 -5.26 -5.96 0.54
N GLU A 49 -4.31 -6.71 1.05
CA GLU A 49 -4.26 -8.17 0.89
C GLU A 49 -4.89 -8.86 2.11
N ASP A 50 -5.90 -8.22 2.72
CA ASP A 50 -6.66 -8.83 3.80
C ASP A 50 -7.73 -9.78 3.25
N GLY A 51 -8.21 -10.69 4.11
CA GLY A 51 -9.18 -11.70 3.72
C GLY A 51 -10.55 -11.18 3.26
N ARG A 52 -10.76 -9.85 3.20
CA ARG A 52 -12.03 -9.25 2.76
C ARG A 52 -12.15 -9.12 1.24
N GLY A 53 -11.03 -9.17 0.50
CA GLY A 53 -11.06 -8.99 -0.96
C GLY A 53 -11.55 -7.60 -1.40
N ARG A 54 -11.38 -6.59 -0.55
CA ARG A 54 -11.83 -5.22 -0.81
C ARG A 54 -11.09 -4.61 -2.01
N LEU A 55 -11.74 -3.68 -2.71
CA LEU A 55 -11.13 -2.93 -3.80
C LEU A 55 -9.92 -2.09 -3.32
N PRO A 56 -8.87 -1.94 -4.14
CA PRO A 56 -7.79 -1.01 -3.87
C PRO A 56 -8.31 0.42 -3.72
N GLN A 57 -7.72 1.20 -2.82
CA GLN A 57 -8.12 2.58 -2.56
C GLN A 57 -7.29 3.57 -3.38
N LEU A 58 -7.95 4.43 -4.15
CA LEU A 58 -7.34 5.45 -4.99
C LEU A 58 -7.05 6.71 -4.18
N TYR A 59 -5.83 7.19 -4.31
CA TYR A 59 -5.38 8.45 -3.76
C TYR A 59 -4.71 9.31 -4.83
N TYR A 60 -4.53 10.59 -4.52
CA TYR A 60 -3.67 11.46 -5.29
C TYR A 60 -2.98 12.53 -4.45
N TYR A 61 -1.86 13.04 -4.98
CA TYR A 61 -1.30 14.33 -4.58
C TYR A 61 -1.70 15.41 -5.58
N GLN A 62 -2.15 16.57 -5.10
CA GLN A 62 -2.48 17.74 -5.93
C GLN A 62 -1.31 18.73 -5.96
N LEU A 63 -0.49 18.70 -7.01
CA LEU A 63 0.82 19.36 -7.06
C LEU A 63 0.76 20.90 -7.17
N ASN A 64 -0.35 21.44 -7.66
CA ASN A 64 -0.62 22.88 -7.75
C ASN A 64 -1.49 23.41 -6.60
N SER A 65 -1.74 22.60 -5.56
CA SER A 65 -2.48 23.04 -4.38
C SER A 65 -1.58 23.83 -3.40
N LYS A 66 -2.20 24.48 -2.41
CA LYS A 66 -1.47 25.11 -1.29
C LYS A 66 -0.74 24.09 -0.41
N GLN A 67 -1.17 22.83 -0.41
CA GLN A 67 -0.63 21.74 0.40
C GLN A 67 -0.28 20.53 -0.50
N PRO A 68 0.69 20.66 -1.42
CA PRO A 68 0.93 19.65 -2.45
C PRO A 68 1.46 18.32 -1.89
N MET A 69 1.99 18.32 -0.66
CA MET A 69 2.49 17.14 0.02
C MET A 69 1.41 16.40 0.84
N GLN A 70 0.16 16.86 0.82
CA GLN A 70 -0.96 16.16 1.44
C GLN A 70 -1.49 15.08 0.49
N LEU A 71 -1.60 13.85 1.00
CA LEU A 71 -2.23 12.74 0.29
C LEU A 71 -3.76 12.84 0.42
N ILE A 72 -4.47 12.80 -0.71
CA ILE A 72 -5.93 12.93 -0.76
C ILE A 72 -6.54 11.60 -1.17
N ILE A 73 -7.52 11.11 -0.40
CA ILE A 73 -8.31 9.92 -0.72
C ILE A 73 -9.44 10.25 -1.68
N VAL A 74 -9.62 9.44 -2.73
CA VAL A 74 -10.77 9.52 -3.64
C VAL A 74 -11.89 8.65 -3.07
N ARG A 75 -13.05 9.24 -2.79
CA ARG A 75 -14.23 8.50 -2.30
C ARG A 75 -15.27 8.23 -3.38
N SER A 76 -15.29 9.05 -4.43
CA SER A 76 -16.36 9.03 -5.45
C SER A 76 -16.43 7.73 -6.26
N LEU A 77 -15.31 7.03 -6.47
CA LEU A 77 -15.27 5.75 -7.17
C LEU A 77 -15.93 4.59 -6.40
N TYR A 78 -16.16 4.78 -5.10
CA TYR A 78 -16.64 3.75 -4.19
C TYR A 78 -18.09 3.97 -3.78
N ILE A 79 -18.79 4.95 -4.37
CA ILE A 79 -20.20 5.18 -4.05
C ILE A 79 -21.04 4.12 -4.75
N ASN A 80 -21.61 3.20 -3.98
CA ASN A 80 -22.54 2.21 -4.47
C ASN A 80 -23.79 2.93 -5.03
N PRO A 81 -24.17 2.68 -6.30
CA PRO A 81 -25.25 3.41 -6.95
C PRO A 81 -26.61 3.17 -6.31
N SER A 82 -26.82 2.00 -5.70
CA SER A 82 -28.07 1.62 -5.04
C SER A 82 -28.19 2.20 -3.64
N THR A 83 -27.12 2.09 -2.84
CA THR A 83 -27.16 2.52 -1.41
C THR A 83 -26.73 3.97 -1.21
N LYS A 84 -26.10 4.60 -2.22
CA LYS A 84 -25.47 5.94 -2.15
C LYS A 84 -24.41 6.07 -1.05
N ARG A 85 -23.91 4.95 -0.53
CA ARG A 85 -22.88 4.89 0.51
C ARG A 85 -21.57 4.42 -0.09
N ILE A 86 -20.48 4.72 0.61
CA ILE A 86 -19.16 4.18 0.27
C ILE A 86 -19.19 2.67 0.53
N ASP A 87 -18.77 1.93 -0.48
CA ASP A 87 -18.73 0.48 -0.52
C ASP A 87 -17.42 0.05 -1.18
N TYR A 88 -16.49 -0.42 -0.36
CA TYR A 88 -15.18 -0.91 -0.82
C TYR A 88 -15.23 -2.39 -1.23
N ASP A 89 -16.36 -3.07 -0.99
CA ASP A 89 -16.51 -4.50 -1.23
C ASP A 89 -17.45 -4.75 -2.44
N GLN A 90 -17.75 -3.70 -3.21
CA GLN A 90 -18.56 -3.76 -4.43
C GLN A 90 -17.88 -4.56 -5.57
N GLU A 91 -18.69 -5.02 -6.53
CA GLU A 91 -18.21 -5.67 -7.75
C GLU A 91 -17.15 -4.82 -8.50
N PRO A 92 -16.01 -5.41 -8.89
CA PRO A 92 -14.85 -4.66 -9.37
C PRO A 92 -15.01 -4.11 -10.79
N THR A 93 -16.02 -4.54 -11.55
CA THR A 93 -16.18 -4.21 -12.98
C THR A 93 -16.16 -2.70 -13.25
N ARG A 94 -16.95 -1.93 -12.51
CA ARG A 94 -17.00 -0.46 -12.68
C ARG A 94 -15.71 0.19 -12.22
N PHE A 95 -15.21 -0.21 -11.05
CA PHE A 95 -13.94 0.29 -10.51
C PHE A 95 -12.79 0.08 -11.50
N ASN A 96 -12.65 -1.12 -12.05
CA ASN A 96 -11.61 -1.46 -13.02
C ASN A 96 -11.70 -0.61 -14.29
N LYS A 97 -12.93 -0.37 -14.79
CA LYS A 97 -13.16 0.52 -15.94
C LYS A 97 -12.70 1.95 -15.64
N ASP A 98 -13.09 2.49 -14.49
CA ASP A 98 -12.74 3.86 -14.09
C ASP A 98 -11.23 4.01 -13.86
N ILE A 99 -10.57 3.03 -13.23
CA ILE A 99 -9.12 2.99 -13.07
C ILE A 99 -8.41 2.90 -14.43
N ALA A 100 -8.90 2.08 -15.37
CA ALA A 100 -8.33 1.98 -16.71
C ALA A 100 -8.39 3.33 -17.46
N GLN A 101 -9.52 4.04 -17.38
CA GLN A 101 -9.67 5.37 -17.96
C GLN A 101 -8.71 6.40 -17.36
N ILE A 102 -8.48 6.35 -16.05
CA ILE A 102 -7.47 7.20 -15.39
C ILE A 102 -6.08 6.83 -15.93
N LYS A 103 -5.70 5.55 -15.90
CA LYS A 103 -4.38 5.07 -16.33
C LYS A 103 -4.02 5.47 -17.77
N GLN A 104 -4.99 5.48 -18.69
CA GLN A 104 -4.78 5.83 -20.11
C GLN A 104 -4.17 7.23 -20.34
N ARG A 105 -4.41 8.18 -19.43
CA ARG A 105 -3.93 9.56 -19.58
C ARG A 105 -2.69 9.88 -18.72
N LEU A 106 -2.20 8.92 -17.92
CA LEU A 106 -1.10 9.17 -17.01
C LEU A 106 0.25 8.99 -17.68
N VAL A 107 1.20 9.85 -17.30
CA VAL A 107 2.62 9.68 -17.60
C VAL A 107 3.27 8.94 -16.45
N LYS A 108 3.95 7.82 -16.73
CA LYS A 108 4.67 7.06 -15.70
C LYS A 108 5.72 7.92 -15.01
N LEU A 109 5.84 7.77 -13.70
CA LEU A 109 6.96 8.34 -12.96
C LEU A 109 8.22 7.50 -13.24
N GLN A 110 9.38 8.13 -13.24
CA GLN A 110 10.65 7.44 -13.53
C GLN A 110 11.21 6.83 -12.24
N PRO A 111 11.32 5.50 -12.12
CA PRO A 111 11.96 4.89 -10.97
C PRO A 111 13.44 5.27 -10.93
N ILE A 112 13.95 5.53 -9.73
CA ILE A 112 15.38 5.74 -9.47
C ILE A 112 15.81 4.87 -8.29
N HIS A 113 17.11 4.61 -8.17
CA HIS A 113 17.63 3.71 -7.14
C HIS A 113 17.31 4.22 -5.73
N THR A 114 16.95 3.32 -4.80
CA THR A 114 16.51 3.67 -3.44
C THR A 114 17.57 4.42 -2.63
N SER A 115 18.86 4.17 -2.89
CA SER A 115 19.98 4.92 -2.30
C SER A 115 19.97 6.42 -2.61
N ASN A 116 19.17 6.88 -3.58
CA ASN A 116 18.97 8.31 -3.85
C ASN A 116 18.13 9.01 -2.78
N ALA A 117 17.53 8.28 -1.84
CA ALA A 117 16.77 8.84 -0.73
C ALA A 117 17.23 8.22 0.59
N SER A 118 17.04 8.97 1.68
CA SER A 118 17.33 8.54 3.04
C SER A 118 16.22 8.95 3.99
N ILE A 119 16.01 8.12 5.01
CA ILE A 119 15.11 8.39 6.11
C ILE A 119 15.92 9.11 7.18
N GLN A 120 15.54 10.34 7.50
CA GLN A 120 16.03 11.06 8.66
C GLN A 120 15.04 10.89 9.81
N LEU A 121 15.42 10.10 10.82
CA LEU A 121 14.66 9.99 12.05
C LEU A 121 14.78 11.30 12.85
N ILE A 122 13.65 11.79 13.34
CA ILE A 122 13.57 12.99 14.20
C ILE A 122 13.35 12.53 15.65
N THR A 123 12.34 11.69 15.85
CA THR A 123 12.00 11.12 17.15
C THR A 123 11.71 9.63 16.96
N THR A 124 12.23 8.82 17.88
CA THR A 124 11.90 7.39 17.99
C THR A 124 11.52 7.12 19.43
N LEU A 125 10.33 6.54 19.64
CA LEU A 125 9.87 6.09 20.94
C LEU A 125 9.66 4.58 20.86
N ASN A 126 10.38 3.85 21.70
CA ASN A 126 10.15 2.43 21.93
C ASN A 126 9.18 2.24 23.10
N GLY A 127 8.42 1.16 23.04
CA GLY A 127 7.53 0.75 24.11
C GLY A 127 6.75 -0.47 23.67
N ASN A 128 5.57 -0.65 24.25
CA ASN A 128 4.75 -1.82 23.97
C ASN A 128 3.32 -1.42 23.59
N ALA A 129 2.60 -2.38 23.02
CA ALA A 129 1.15 -2.35 22.85
C ALA A 129 0.55 -3.69 23.31
N PRO A 130 -0.74 -3.72 23.66
CA PRO A 130 -1.45 -4.99 23.86
C PRO A 130 -1.32 -5.85 22.61
N SER A 131 -1.12 -7.16 22.79
CA SER A 131 -1.12 -8.10 21.68
C SER A 131 -2.52 -8.21 21.07
N TRP A 132 -2.59 -8.67 19.81
CA TRP A 132 -3.86 -8.82 19.12
C TRP A 132 -4.64 -10.08 19.53
N TYR A 133 -3.97 -11.10 20.08
CA TYR A 133 -4.56 -12.39 20.44
C TYR A 133 -4.88 -12.50 21.94
N ASP A 134 -4.06 -11.87 22.80
CA ASP A 134 -4.33 -11.72 24.24
C ASP A 134 -3.97 -10.29 24.71
N PRO A 135 -4.94 -9.44 25.09
CA PRO A 135 -4.68 -8.10 25.59
C PRO A 135 -3.81 -8.02 26.85
N LYS A 136 -3.62 -9.14 27.57
CA LYS A 136 -2.71 -9.23 28.73
C LYS A 136 -1.25 -9.39 28.31
N GLU A 137 -1.01 -9.87 27.10
CA GLU A 137 0.33 -9.97 26.52
C GLU A 137 0.70 -8.67 25.82
N SER A 138 2.00 -8.39 25.76
CA SER A 138 2.53 -7.17 25.17
C SER A 138 3.42 -7.47 23.97
N ILE A 139 3.28 -6.69 22.91
CA ILE A 139 4.13 -6.72 21.72
C ILE A 139 4.94 -5.44 21.64
N ASP A 140 6.15 -5.53 21.08
CA ASP A 140 7.01 -4.36 20.90
C ASP A 140 6.41 -3.37 19.90
N LYS A 141 6.60 -2.08 20.18
CA LYS A 141 6.09 -0.98 19.38
C LYS A 141 7.12 0.14 19.30
N TRP A 142 7.35 0.61 18.09
CA TRP A 142 8.14 1.80 17.79
C TRP A 142 7.27 2.86 17.14
N SER A 143 7.25 4.06 17.72
CA SER A 143 6.63 5.24 17.12
C SER A 143 7.70 6.17 16.58
N TYR A 144 7.62 6.48 15.29
CA TYR A 144 8.59 7.32 14.60
C TYR A 144 7.96 8.66 14.21
N GLN A 145 8.73 9.74 14.39
CA GLN A 145 8.62 10.94 13.56
C GLN A 145 9.85 11.01 12.67
N TYR A 146 9.65 11.18 11.37
CA TYR A 146 10.74 11.14 10.40
C TYR A 146 10.50 12.09 9.23
N ARG A 147 11.55 12.31 8.44
CA ARG A 147 11.50 13.07 7.19
C ARG A 147 12.32 12.35 6.13
N ILE A 148 11.88 12.41 4.88
CA ILE A 148 12.64 11.86 3.77
C ILE A 148 13.43 12.96 3.08
N LYS A 149 14.72 12.68 2.87
CA LYS A 149 15.63 13.53 2.09
C LYS A 149 16.07 12.81 0.84
N SER A 150 16.23 13.54 -0.24
CA SER A 150 16.73 13.02 -1.51
C SER A 150 17.43 14.14 -2.26
N SER A 151 18.74 14.29 -2.10
CA SER A 151 19.46 15.50 -2.55
C SER A 151 18.77 16.79 -2.03
N ARG A 152 18.43 17.73 -2.91
CA ARG A 152 17.70 18.97 -2.63
C ARG A 152 16.19 18.81 -2.35
N TYR A 153 15.66 17.59 -2.42
CA TYR A 153 14.25 17.30 -2.19
C TYR A 153 14.01 16.89 -0.73
N THR A 154 12.95 17.42 -0.13
CA THR A 154 12.56 17.12 1.25
C THR A 154 11.05 16.91 1.37
N SER A 155 10.64 16.00 2.25
CA SER A 155 9.24 15.84 2.65
C SER A 155 8.86 16.74 3.83
N GLN A 156 7.56 16.83 4.12
CA GLN A 156 7.07 17.18 5.46
C GLN A 156 7.44 16.09 6.48
N ILE A 157 7.33 16.40 7.78
CA ILE A 157 7.45 15.40 8.85
C ILE A 157 6.33 14.39 8.68
N GLN A 158 6.68 13.12 8.76
CA GLN A 158 5.81 11.96 8.69
C GLN A 158 5.80 11.26 10.04
N SER A 159 4.76 10.47 10.29
CA SER A 159 4.63 9.61 11.47
C SER A 159 4.37 8.19 11.03
N ALA A 160 4.95 7.21 11.73
CA ALA A 160 4.67 5.80 11.53
C ALA A 160 4.71 5.06 12.88
N VAL A 161 3.88 4.02 13.00
CA VAL A 161 3.94 3.06 14.11
C VAL A 161 4.33 1.72 13.52
N SER A 162 5.41 1.13 14.02
CA SER A 162 5.85 -0.19 13.61
C SER A 162 5.94 -1.15 14.79
N TYR A 163 5.68 -2.43 14.53
CA TYR A 163 5.81 -3.53 15.48
C TYR A 163 7.10 -4.34 15.25
N LYS A 164 8.06 -3.73 14.56
CA LYS A 164 9.44 -4.15 14.42
C LYS A 164 10.31 -2.90 14.29
N GLU A 165 11.53 -2.95 14.79
CA GLU A 165 12.46 -1.84 14.62
C GLU A 165 12.75 -1.58 13.12
N GLY A 166 12.79 -0.30 12.76
CA GLY A 166 13.21 0.18 11.45
C GLY A 166 12.09 0.54 10.49
N LEU A 167 12.40 1.54 9.66
CA LEU A 167 11.66 1.92 8.46
C LEU A 167 12.58 1.67 7.27
N LYS A 168 12.03 1.30 6.11
CA LYS A 168 12.82 1.08 4.88
C LYS A 168 12.20 1.80 3.69
N ILE A 169 13.03 2.30 2.78
CA ILE A 169 12.57 2.83 1.49
C ILE A 169 12.38 1.65 0.55
N SER A 170 11.16 1.42 0.06
CA SER A 170 10.87 0.35 -0.90
C SER A 170 10.94 0.82 -2.35
N ALA A 171 10.66 2.10 -2.63
CA ALA A 171 10.77 2.66 -3.96
C ALA A 171 11.03 4.18 -3.93
N VAL A 172 11.68 4.69 -4.98
CA VAL A 172 11.90 6.12 -5.20
C VAL A 172 11.61 6.44 -6.66
N TYR A 173 10.87 7.51 -6.89
CA TYR A 173 10.47 7.95 -8.23
C TYR A 173 10.77 9.43 -8.43
N GLN A 174 11.32 9.75 -9.60
CA GLN A 174 11.40 11.11 -10.12
C GLN A 174 10.09 11.46 -10.84
N VAL A 175 9.49 12.60 -10.49
CA VAL A 175 8.31 13.11 -11.21
C VAL A 175 8.80 13.82 -12.48
N PRO A 176 8.36 13.42 -13.69
CA PRO A 176 8.85 14.00 -14.93
C PRO A 176 8.55 15.49 -15.03
N GLN A 177 9.55 16.28 -15.40
CA GLN A 177 9.43 17.73 -15.67
C GLN A 177 8.94 18.58 -14.48
N LEU A 178 8.86 18.02 -13.27
CA LEU A 178 8.36 18.72 -12.10
C LEU A 178 9.34 18.62 -10.92
N PRO A 179 9.37 19.61 -10.01
CA PRO A 179 10.29 19.67 -8.89
C PRO A 179 9.85 18.78 -7.71
N TYR A 180 9.37 17.57 -8.00
CA TYR A 180 8.90 16.60 -7.03
C TYR A 180 9.60 15.24 -7.17
N ARG A 181 9.68 14.51 -6.06
CA ARG A 181 9.99 13.08 -5.99
C ARG A 181 8.93 12.39 -5.15
N LEU A 182 8.66 11.13 -5.45
CA LEU A 182 7.78 10.28 -4.65
C LEU A 182 8.59 9.13 -4.07
N VAL A 183 8.43 8.84 -2.79
CA VAL A 183 9.15 7.77 -2.08
C VAL A 183 8.12 6.91 -1.36
N ASN A 184 8.24 5.59 -1.49
CA ASN A 184 7.44 4.65 -0.70
C ASN A 184 8.28 4.18 0.50
N ILE A 185 7.68 4.27 1.69
CA ILE A 185 8.26 3.81 2.95
C ILE A 185 7.53 2.55 3.39
N LYS A 186 8.26 1.49 3.69
CA LYS A 186 7.74 0.19 4.11
C LYS A 186 8.18 -0.13 5.54
N TYR A 187 7.27 -0.68 6.34
CA TYR A 187 7.53 -1.08 7.73
C TYR A 187 6.50 -2.11 8.20
N LEU A 188 6.74 -2.79 9.33
CA LEU A 188 5.80 -3.77 9.89
C LEU A 188 4.72 -3.00 10.68
N GLY A 189 3.57 -2.70 10.07
CA GLY A 189 2.59 -1.77 10.64
C GLY A 189 1.31 -2.42 11.18
N ILE A 190 1.08 -3.70 10.89
CA ILE A 190 -0.05 -4.46 11.44
C ILE A 190 0.54 -5.63 12.24
N PRO A 191 0.22 -5.79 13.53
CA PRO A 191 0.83 -6.81 14.38
C PRO A 191 0.08 -8.15 14.37
N PHE A 192 -0.86 -8.37 13.46
CA PHE A 192 -1.67 -9.59 13.40
C PHE A 192 -0.87 -10.77 12.85
N GLU A 193 -1.14 -11.97 13.35
CA GLU A 193 -0.44 -13.20 12.96
C GLU A 193 1.09 -13.05 13.07
N ASN A 194 1.81 -13.19 11.95
CA ASN A 194 3.27 -13.00 11.87
C ASN A 194 3.68 -11.53 11.60
N GLY A 195 2.71 -10.63 11.61
CA GLY A 195 2.85 -9.22 11.28
C GLY A 195 2.83 -8.95 9.77
N TYR A 196 2.20 -7.84 9.38
CA TYR A 196 2.09 -7.43 7.99
C TYR A 196 2.72 -6.08 7.73
N THR A 197 3.31 -5.95 6.55
CA THR A 197 3.94 -4.71 6.13
C THR A 197 2.93 -3.72 5.58
N LEU A 198 3.11 -2.46 5.93
CA LEU A 198 2.45 -1.32 5.30
C LEU A 198 3.45 -0.59 4.40
N GLU A 199 2.94 0.00 3.33
CA GLU A 199 3.64 1.02 2.56
C GLU A 199 2.92 2.35 2.62
N ASP A 200 3.67 3.43 2.83
CA ASP A 200 3.19 4.80 2.78
C ASP A 200 3.92 5.59 1.70
N PRO A 201 3.18 6.27 0.79
CA PRO A 201 3.77 7.19 -0.15
C PRO A 201 4.10 8.51 0.55
N VAL A 202 5.26 9.08 0.22
CA VAL A 202 5.74 10.36 0.74
C VAL A 202 6.19 11.21 -0.43
N LEU A 203 5.52 12.36 -0.63
CA LEU A 203 5.92 13.33 -1.64
C LEU A 203 7.02 14.25 -1.08
N LEU A 204 8.07 14.44 -1.87
CA LEU A 204 9.15 15.37 -1.58
C LEU A 204 9.10 16.52 -2.58
N LYS A 205 9.31 17.74 -2.09
CA LYS A 205 9.43 18.94 -2.92
C LYS A 205 10.88 19.41 -2.92
N ASN A 206 11.35 19.85 -4.08
CA ASN A 206 12.65 20.51 -4.20
C ASN A 206 12.62 21.83 -3.41
N ALA A 207 13.59 22.04 -2.53
CA ALA A 207 13.79 23.34 -1.92
C ALA A 207 14.29 24.34 -3.00
N PRO A 208 13.73 25.55 -3.09
CA PRO A 208 14.28 26.56 -4.00
C PRO A 208 15.74 26.86 -3.62
N LYS A 209 16.60 27.12 -4.62
CA LYS A 209 17.93 27.66 -4.37
C LYS A 209 17.76 28.99 -3.64
N LYS A 210 18.38 29.14 -2.48
CA LYS A 210 18.61 30.44 -1.86
C LYS A 210 19.63 31.20 -2.70
#